data_AF-A0A519M0R0-F1
#
_entry.id   AF-A0A519M0R0-F1
#
_cell.length_a   1.000
_cell.length_b   1.000
_cell.length_c   1.000
_cell.angle_alpha   90.00
_cell.angle_beta   90.00
_cell.angle_gamma   90.00
#
_symmetry.space_group_name_H-M   'P 1'
#
loop_
_entity.id
_entity.type
_entity.pdbx_description
1 polymer ?
#
loop_
_entity_poly.entity_id
_entity_poly.type
_entity_poly.pdbx_seq_one_letter_code
_entity_poly.pdbx_strand_id
1 'polypeptide(L)' 'KELMDTIALECELPVFKISSLLLNMELKGVIRPLPGKLFEAI' A
#
# COMPACT_ATOMS: atom_id res chain seq x y z
N LYS A 1 2.52 -10.23 1.03
CA LYS A 1 1.15 -9.67 0.87
C LYS A 1 0.84 -8.94 2.15
N GLU A 2 0.80 -7.62 2.12
CA GLU A 2 0.68 -6.82 3.34
C GLU A 2 -0.67 -6.10 3.39
N LEU A 3 -1.22 -5.98 4.60
CA LEU A 3 -2.38 -5.14 4.88
C LEU A 3 -1.94 -3.68 4.94
N MET A 4 -2.78 -2.78 4.42
CA MET A 4 -2.52 -1.33 4.47
C MET A 4 -2.23 -0.82 5.88
N ASP A 5 -2.91 -1.39 6.87
CA ASP A 5 -2.72 -1.04 8.29
C ASP A 5 -1.35 -1.49 8.81
N THR A 6 -0.85 -2.65 8.36
CA THR A 6 0.50 -3.13 8.67
C THR A 6 1.57 -2.25 8.02
N ILE A 7 1.38 -1.86 6.75
CA ILE A 7 2.31 -0.96 6.04
C ILE A 7 2.36 0.40 6.74
N ALA A 8 1.22 0.92 7.19
CA ALA A 8 1.15 2.17 7.95
C ALA A 8 1.84 2.07 9.31
N LEU A 9 1.74 0.93 9.99
CA LEU A 9 2.41 0.67 11.26
C LEU A 9 3.93 0.60 11.09
N GLU A 10 4.41 -0.18 10.12
CA GLU A 10 5.85 -0.39 9.85
C GLU A 10 6.53 0.89 9.34
N CYS A 11 5.82 1.71 8.56
CA CYS A 11 6.35 2.98 8.07
C CYS A 11 6.18 4.13 9.07
N GLU A 12 5.48 3.92 10.20
CA GLU A 12 5.07 4.97 11.14
C GLU A 12 4.40 6.17 10.45
N LEU A 13 3.70 5.91 9.35
CA LEU A 13 3.05 6.92 8.53
C LEU A 13 1.53 6.84 8.70
N PRO A 14 0.84 8.00 8.74
CA PRO A 14 -0.60 7.99 8.81
C PRO A 14 -1.20 7.37 7.54
N VAL A 15 -2.28 6.60 7.71
CA VAL A 15 -2.91 5.77 6.67
C VAL A 15 -3.21 6.56 5.39
N PHE A 16 -3.67 7.82 5.49
CA PHE A 16 -3.96 8.65 4.32
C PHE A 16 -2.73 8.96 3.45
N LYS A 17 -1.53 9.04 4.04
CA LYS A 17 -0.27 9.20 3.30
C LYS A 17 0.13 7.90 2.63
N ILE A 18 -0.05 6.77 3.31
CA ILE A 18 0.20 5.45 2.72
C ILE A 18 -0.75 5.20 1.56
N SER A 19 -2.03 5.56 1.67
CA SER A 19 -2.99 5.39 0.56
C SER A 19 -2.57 6.17 -0.69
N SER A 20 -2.12 7.42 -0.55
CA SER A 20 -1.66 8.20 -1.70
C SER A 20 -0.31 7.70 -2.25
N LEU A 21 0.57 7.17 -1.41
CA LEU A 21 1.82 6.55 -1.82
C LEU A 21 1.56 5.25 -2.60
N LEU A 22 0.74 4.34 -2.05
CA LEU A 22 0.36 3.08 -2.68
C LEU A 22 -0.36 3.35 -4.01
N LEU A 23 -1.26 4.33 -4.07
CA LEU A 23 -1.90 4.72 -5.33
C LEU A 23 -0.87 5.19 -6.38
N ASN A 24 0.12 5.99 -5.98
CA ASN A 24 1.20 6.39 -6.89
C ASN A 24 2.06 5.20 -7.34
N MET A 25 2.31 4.23 -6.46
CA MET A 25 3.05 3.02 -6.79
C MET A 25 2.25 2.10 -7.71
N GLU A 26 0.93 2.05 -7.56
CA GLU A 26 0.03 1.32 -8.46
C GLU A 26 0.04 1.93 -9.86
N LEU A 27 -0.08 3.26 -9.95
CA LEU A 27 0.00 3.98 -11.24
C LEU A 27 1.35 3.80 -11.94
N LYS A 28 2.42 3.60 -11.18
CA LYS A 28 3.75 3.28 -11.71
C LYS A 28 3.94 1.80 -12.03
N GLY A 29 2.96 0.95 -11.73
CA GLY A 29 3.06 -0.50 -11.93
C GLY A 29 4.05 -1.19 -10.99
N VAL A 30 4.35 -0.58 -9.83
CA VAL A 30 5.27 -1.12 -8.81
C VAL A 30 4.52 -2.04 -7.84
N ILE A 31 3.24 -1.78 -7.61
CA ILE A 31 2.40 -2.62 -6.74
C ILE A 31 1.11 -3.02 -7.45
N ARG A 32 0.56 -4.14 -7.01
CA ARG A 32 -0.74 -4.66 -7.42
C ARG A 32 -1.70 -4.70 -6.23
N PRO A 33 -2.87 -4.04 -6.30
CA PRO A 33 -3.90 -4.26 -5.31
C PRO A 33 -4.52 -5.65 -5.49
N LEU A 34 -4.74 -6.32 -4.36
CA LEU A 34 -5.41 -7.60 -4.27
C LEU A 34 -6.72 -7.42 -3.48
N PRO A 35 -7.74 -8.25 -3.75
CA PRO A 35 -8.97 -8.25 -2.97
C PRO A 35 -8.66 -8.48 -1.48
N GLY A 36 -9.33 -7.73 -0.60
CA GLY A 36 -9.15 -7.82 0.86
C GLY A 36 -8.16 -6.81 1.46
N LYS A 37 -7.96 -5.64 0.84
CA LYS A 37 -7.01 -4.58 1.27
C LYS A 37 -5.54 -5.04 1.31
N LEU A 38 -5.21 -6.06 0.53
CA LEU A 38 -3.87 -6.59 0.41
C LEU A 38 -3.15 -5.90 -0.74
N PHE A 39 -1.87 -5.59 -0.53
CA PHE A 39 -0.99 -5.09 -1.57
C PHE A 39 0.17 -6.05 -1.77
N GLU A 40 0.57 -6.22 -3.02
CA GLU A 40 1.70 -7.02 -3.44
C GLU A 40 2.63 -6.16 -4.29
N ALA A 41 3.92 -6.13 -3.96
CA ALA A 41 4.93 -5.51 -4.80
C ALA A 41 5.24 -6.44 -5.97
N ILE A 42 5.33 -5.88 -7.17
CA ILE A 42 5.69 -6.60 -8.41
C ILE A 42 7.20 -6.68 -8.54
#